data_AF-A0A956YNR2-F1
#
_entry.id   AF-A0A956YNR2-F1
#
_cell.length_a   1.000
_cell.length_b   1.000
_cell.length_c   1.000
_cell.angle_alpha   90.00
_cell.angle_beta   90.00
_cell.angle_gamma   90.00
#
_symmetry.space_group_name_H-M   'P 1'
#
loop_
_entity.id
_entity.type
_entity.pdbx_description
1 polymer ?
#
loop_
_entity_poly.entity_id
_entity_poly.type
_entity_poly.pdbx_seq_one_letter_code
_entity_poly.pdbx_strand_id
1 'polypeptide(L)'
;MILLLIGNVLASAAAQSTPLEQIVFDTRSDLELLADSVFGTGTRPEGWLGNIDTSSPTVITDLWFDNEVVANALYGEGTRPPTWIGATAPVPAILARNVRHDLEISADLQFGGGQRPDAWRGDAPLLRCDRSLQNAVALLRTFYSLQSEIPASTFNYCQAVAADIEDELTNIYFGTQLADQALVDPVDLVLAVRGDLERLADEELGLNNRPADWIGNRERDSTSLISDLFLDLQRLADEQLGINERPEAWIGAVGVSPSSSYFTLRHDLELLADETFATDERPNGWQGLLPLARCEPLTQEIVFIASVQYGFNAAALDAQSP
;
A
#
# COMPACT_ATOMS: atom_id res chain seq x y z
N MET A 1 49.21 -56.13 -19.17
CA MET A 1 48.30 -55.98 -18.02
C MET A 1 48.30 -54.50 -17.65
N ILE A 2 47.30 -53.75 -18.14
CA ILE A 2 47.13 -52.31 -17.90
C ILE A 2 45.86 -52.19 -17.05
N LEU A 3 46.00 -51.70 -15.82
CA LEU A 3 44.90 -51.46 -14.89
C LEU A 3 44.35 -50.06 -15.15
N LEU A 4 43.10 -49.97 -15.61
CA LEU A 4 42.34 -48.71 -15.74
C LEU A 4 41.59 -48.47 -14.42
N LEU A 5 42.01 -47.45 -13.67
CA LEU A 5 41.32 -46.93 -12.50
C LEU A 5 40.25 -45.93 -12.97
N ILE A 6 38.98 -46.32 -12.86
CA ILE A 6 37.83 -45.43 -13.07
C ILE A 6 37.54 -44.77 -11.72
N GLY A 7 37.93 -43.51 -11.57
CA GLY A 7 37.53 -42.68 -10.44
C GLY A 7 36.12 -42.15 -10.67
N ASN A 8 35.15 -42.62 -9.88
CA ASN A 8 33.83 -42.00 -9.82
C ASN A 8 33.94 -40.69 -9.03
N VAL A 9 33.84 -39.56 -9.72
CA VAL A 9 33.63 -38.26 -9.08
C VAL A 9 32.16 -38.18 -8.71
N LEU A 10 31.85 -38.42 -7.43
CA LEU A 10 30.54 -38.08 -6.87
C LEU A 10 30.49 -36.57 -6.71
N ALA A 11 29.97 -35.87 -7.71
CA ALA A 11 29.55 -34.48 -7.56
C ALA A 11 28.33 -34.47 -6.63
N SER A 12 28.50 -34.03 -5.40
CA SER A 12 27.39 -33.66 -4.52
C SER A 12 26.62 -32.51 -5.17
N ALA A 13 25.30 -32.63 -5.30
CA ALA A 13 24.46 -31.50 -5.68
C ALA A 13 24.69 -30.38 -4.65
N ALA A 14 25.12 -29.20 -5.12
CA ALA A 14 25.10 -28.01 -4.28
C ALA A 14 23.65 -27.79 -3.83
N ALA A 15 23.42 -27.66 -2.53
CA ALA A 15 22.11 -27.28 -2.01
C ALA A 15 21.75 -25.92 -2.64
N GLN A 16 20.66 -25.88 -3.41
CA GLN A 16 20.13 -24.64 -3.95
C GLN A 16 19.50 -23.84 -2.80
N SER A 17 19.86 -22.57 -2.65
CA SER A 17 19.20 -21.67 -1.70
C SER A 17 17.74 -21.50 -2.07
N THR A 18 16.87 -21.46 -1.05
CA THR A 18 15.46 -21.10 -1.24
C THR A 18 15.33 -19.60 -1.56
N PRO A 19 14.22 -19.16 -2.18
CA PRO A 19 13.99 -17.73 -2.41
C PRO A 19 14.04 -16.89 -1.13
N LEU A 20 13.58 -17.44 0.00
CA LEU A 20 13.64 -16.76 1.30
C LEU A 20 15.09 -16.64 1.81
N GLU A 21 15.89 -17.69 1.70
CA GLU A 21 17.31 -17.62 2.09
C GLU A 21 18.08 -16.61 1.22
N GLN A 22 17.73 -16.51 -0.06
CA GLN A 22 18.34 -15.55 -0.98
C GLN A 22 18.04 -14.09 -0.58
N ILE A 23 16.77 -13.74 -0.36
CA ILE A 23 16.42 -12.37 0.07
C ILE A 23 17.05 -12.01 1.41
N VAL A 24 17.12 -12.95 2.36
CA VAL A 24 17.77 -12.73 3.66
C VAL A 24 19.27 -12.49 3.47
N PHE A 25 19.93 -13.30 2.66
CA PHE A 25 21.36 -13.16 2.37
C PHE A 25 21.68 -11.82 1.70
N ASP A 26 20.91 -11.44 0.68
CA ASP A 26 21.13 -10.21 -0.08
C ASP A 26 20.85 -8.98 0.78
N THR A 27 19.77 -9.01 1.57
CA THR A 27 19.42 -7.94 2.52
C THR A 27 20.47 -7.80 3.62
N ARG A 28 20.98 -8.90 4.17
CA ARG A 28 22.09 -8.86 5.14
C ARG A 28 23.34 -8.25 4.54
N SER A 29 23.72 -8.68 3.34
CA SER A 29 24.92 -8.17 2.66
C SER A 29 24.82 -6.66 2.41
N ASP A 30 23.67 -6.20 1.94
CA ASP A 30 23.40 -4.79 1.69
C ASP A 30 23.33 -3.97 2.99
N LEU A 31 22.79 -4.53 4.06
CA LEU A 31 22.79 -3.90 5.39
C LEU A 31 24.21 -3.74 5.94
N GLU A 32 25.10 -4.72 5.75
CA GLU A 32 26.51 -4.60 6.14
C GLU A 32 27.23 -3.50 5.34
N LEU A 33 26.94 -3.36 4.04
CA LEU A 33 27.48 -2.28 3.20
C LEU A 33 26.97 -0.90 3.66
N LEU A 34 25.68 -0.81 3.98
CA LEU A 34 25.11 0.41 4.53
C LEU A 34 25.77 0.75 5.88
N ALA A 35 25.89 -0.22 6.79
CA ALA A 35 26.52 -0.05 8.08
C ALA A 35 27.98 0.41 7.96
N ASP A 36 28.76 -0.15 7.03
CA ASP A 36 30.13 0.30 6.75
C ASP A 36 30.17 1.76 6.29
N SER A 37 29.18 2.21 5.53
CA SER A 37 29.10 3.60 5.06
C SER A 37 28.69 4.57 6.17
N VAL A 38 27.88 4.12 7.14
CA VAL A 38 27.36 4.95 8.25
C VAL A 38 28.34 5.02 9.40
N PHE A 39 28.91 3.88 9.80
CA PHE A 39 29.74 3.75 11.02
C PHE A 39 31.24 3.62 10.72
N GLY A 40 31.61 3.38 9.47
CA GLY A 40 32.97 3.04 9.07
C GLY A 40 33.17 1.53 8.94
N THR A 41 34.08 1.13 8.04
CA THR A 41 34.32 -0.28 7.69
C THR A 41 34.62 -1.14 8.92
N GLY A 42 33.85 -2.22 9.08
CA GLY A 42 34.00 -3.18 10.18
C GLY A 42 33.64 -2.64 11.57
N THR A 43 33.13 -1.41 11.65
CA THR A 43 32.64 -0.80 12.89
C THR A 43 31.16 -1.03 12.98
N ARG A 44 30.69 -1.58 14.12
CA ARG A 44 29.27 -1.81 14.37
C ARG A 44 28.85 -1.12 15.65
N PRO A 45 27.64 -0.55 15.68
CA PRO A 45 27.08 0.07 16.88
C PRO A 45 26.82 -0.97 17.98
N GLU A 46 26.61 -0.48 19.20
CA GLU A 46 26.19 -1.32 20.31
C GLU A 46 24.86 -2.03 19.99
N GLY A 47 24.74 -3.30 20.38
CA GLY A 47 23.55 -4.11 20.13
C GLY A 47 23.54 -4.84 18.79
N TRP A 48 24.50 -4.61 17.90
CA TRP A 48 24.59 -5.34 16.62
C TRP A 48 24.73 -6.85 16.83
N LEU A 49 23.82 -7.62 16.22
CA LEU A 49 23.75 -9.07 16.34
C LEU A 49 24.60 -9.76 15.27
N GLY A 50 24.59 -9.26 14.04
CA GLY A 50 25.49 -9.71 12.97
C GLY A 50 25.31 -11.17 12.56
N ASN A 51 24.09 -11.69 12.66
CA ASN A 51 23.79 -13.07 12.26
C ASN A 51 23.81 -13.22 10.73
N ILE A 52 24.73 -14.05 10.24
CA ILE A 52 24.94 -14.35 8.81
C ILE A 52 24.48 -15.76 8.40
N ASP A 53 24.04 -16.59 9.35
CA ASP A 53 23.57 -17.94 9.07
C ASP A 53 22.10 -17.91 8.62
N THR A 54 21.86 -17.99 7.32
CA THR A 54 20.51 -17.98 6.74
C THR A 54 19.63 -19.15 7.17
N SER A 55 20.22 -20.20 7.74
CA SER A 55 19.49 -21.34 8.31
C SER A 55 19.12 -21.16 9.78
N SER A 56 19.64 -20.11 10.44
CA SER A 56 19.36 -19.85 11.85
C SER A 56 17.89 -19.46 12.05
N PRO A 57 17.20 -20.01 13.08
CA PRO A 57 15.82 -19.65 13.40
C PRO A 57 15.61 -18.15 13.69
N THR A 58 16.67 -17.43 14.09
CA THR A 58 16.61 -16.01 14.46
C THR A 58 17.13 -15.07 13.38
N VAL A 59 17.62 -15.58 12.24
CA VAL A 59 18.35 -14.74 11.27
C VAL A 59 17.54 -13.54 10.78
N ILE A 60 16.23 -13.70 10.60
CA ILE A 60 15.34 -12.63 10.10
C ILE A 60 15.04 -11.62 11.22
N THR A 61 14.82 -12.08 12.45
CA THR A 61 14.61 -11.18 13.59
C THR A 61 15.89 -10.41 13.92
N ASP A 62 17.05 -11.05 13.81
CA ASP A 62 18.35 -10.42 14.02
C ASP A 62 18.63 -9.40 12.92
N LEU A 63 18.28 -9.72 11.67
CA LEU A 63 18.40 -8.82 10.53
C LEU A 63 17.50 -7.59 10.68
N TRP A 64 16.24 -7.77 11.13
CA TRP A 64 15.36 -6.66 11.45
C TRP A 64 15.96 -5.77 12.54
N PHE A 65 16.44 -6.36 13.65
CA PHE A 65 17.01 -5.61 14.75
C PHE A 65 18.23 -4.79 14.31
N ASP A 66 19.14 -5.39 13.56
CA ASP A 66 20.32 -4.70 13.02
C ASP A 66 19.93 -3.56 12.06
N ASN A 67 18.87 -3.73 11.26
CA ASN A 67 18.31 -2.67 10.43
C ASN A 67 17.74 -1.51 11.26
N GLU A 68 17.04 -1.78 12.35
CA GLU A 68 16.55 -0.76 13.29
C GLU A 68 17.69 0.01 13.97
N VAL A 69 18.80 -0.66 14.29
CA VAL A 69 19.99 0.00 14.87
C VAL A 69 20.64 0.95 13.85
N VAL A 70 20.75 0.56 12.58
CA VAL A 70 21.19 1.48 11.51
C VAL A 70 20.21 2.64 11.34
N ALA A 71 18.91 2.37 11.37
CA ALA A 71 17.88 3.40 11.27
C ALA A 71 17.98 4.43 12.40
N ASN A 72 18.24 4.00 13.64
CA ASN A 72 18.48 4.90 14.76
C ASN A 72 19.65 5.86 14.52
N ALA A 73 20.71 5.40 13.87
CA ALA A 73 21.86 6.25 13.56
C ALA A 73 21.56 7.26 12.43
N LEU A 74 20.72 6.89 11.48
CA LEU A 74 20.38 7.73 10.32
C LEU A 74 19.28 8.76 10.63
N TYR A 75 18.22 8.33 11.33
CA TYR A 75 17.01 9.14 11.57
C TYR A 75 16.91 9.68 12.99
N GLY A 76 17.69 9.14 13.93
CA GLY A 76 17.56 9.38 15.36
C GLY A 76 16.81 8.24 16.07
N GLU A 77 17.06 8.11 17.37
CA GLU A 77 16.47 7.06 18.19
C GLU A 77 14.94 7.13 18.19
N GLY A 78 14.28 6.01 17.87
CA GLY A 78 12.82 5.91 17.82
C GLY A 78 12.14 6.71 16.71
N THR A 79 12.90 7.38 15.84
CA THR A 79 12.37 8.18 14.74
C THR A 79 12.42 7.38 13.45
N ARG A 80 11.31 7.30 12.73
CA ARG A 80 11.21 6.58 11.45
C ARG A 80 10.52 7.44 10.39
N PRO A 81 10.91 7.32 9.12
CA PRO A 81 10.20 7.99 8.04
C PRO A 81 8.76 7.46 7.91
N PRO A 82 7.81 8.24 7.35
CA PRO A 82 6.40 7.86 7.28
C PRO A 82 6.11 6.52 6.59
N THR A 83 6.95 6.11 5.63
CA THR A 83 6.78 4.86 4.89
C THR A 83 7.46 3.66 5.56
N TRP A 84 8.13 3.83 6.70
CA TRP A 84 8.80 2.72 7.39
C TRP A 84 7.80 1.65 7.83
N ILE A 85 7.99 0.41 7.40
CA ILE A 85 7.03 -0.67 7.68
C ILE A 85 7.32 -1.30 9.05
N GLY A 86 8.57 -1.63 9.33
CA GLY A 86 8.98 -2.34 10.55
C GLY A 86 8.45 -3.77 10.67
N ALA A 87 8.57 -4.32 11.88
CA ALA A 87 8.16 -5.68 12.22
C ALA A 87 6.65 -5.79 12.50
N THR A 88 5.86 -5.87 11.44
CA THR A 88 4.38 -5.86 11.51
C THR A 88 3.72 -7.23 11.34
N ALA A 89 4.50 -8.31 11.19
CA ALA A 89 3.96 -9.65 11.01
C ALA A 89 4.88 -10.74 11.58
N PRO A 90 4.34 -11.82 12.17
CA PRO A 90 5.13 -12.95 12.64
C PRO A 90 5.52 -13.92 11.50
N VAL A 91 5.18 -13.61 10.24
CA VAL A 91 5.46 -14.47 9.09
C VAL A 91 6.87 -14.14 8.55
N PRO A 92 7.82 -15.09 8.58
CA PRO A 92 9.22 -14.85 8.19
C PRO A 92 9.41 -14.17 6.83
N ALA A 93 8.66 -14.61 5.81
CA ALA A 93 8.74 -14.03 4.48
C ALA A 93 8.25 -12.58 4.41
N ILE A 94 7.21 -12.24 5.19
CA ILE A 94 6.71 -10.86 5.27
C ILE A 94 7.72 -9.99 6.01
N LEU A 95 8.30 -10.49 7.11
CA LEU A 95 9.30 -9.74 7.86
C LEU A 95 10.56 -9.47 7.02
N ALA A 96 11.11 -10.48 6.33
CA ALA A 96 12.26 -10.29 5.45
C ALA A 96 12.00 -9.24 4.35
N ARG A 97 10.79 -9.27 3.77
CA ARG A 97 10.34 -8.30 2.77
C ARG A 97 10.23 -6.89 3.32
N ASN A 98 9.67 -6.72 4.52
CA ASN A 98 9.57 -5.42 5.19
C ASN A 98 10.97 -4.87 5.51
N VAL A 99 11.88 -5.71 6.02
CA VAL A 99 13.26 -5.27 6.30
C VAL A 99 13.96 -4.86 5.02
N ARG A 100 13.76 -5.57 3.91
CA ARG A 100 14.30 -5.17 2.61
C ARG A 100 13.80 -3.79 2.17
N HIS A 101 12.50 -3.54 2.30
CA HIS A 101 11.89 -2.26 2.01
C HIS A 101 12.51 -1.12 2.83
N ASP A 102 12.57 -1.31 4.14
CA ASP A 102 13.07 -0.31 5.09
C ASP A 102 14.58 -0.05 4.92
N LEU A 103 15.34 -1.09 4.54
CA LEU A 103 16.74 -0.96 4.14
C LEU A 103 16.91 -0.10 2.89
N GLU A 104 16.03 -0.24 1.89
CA GLU A 104 16.07 0.60 0.69
C GLU A 104 15.76 2.07 1.01
N ILE A 105 14.85 2.35 1.95
CA ILE A 105 14.60 3.72 2.43
C ILE A 105 15.85 4.29 3.12
N SER A 106 16.50 3.49 3.98
CA SER A 106 17.75 3.90 4.64
C SER A 106 18.87 4.15 3.63
N ALA A 107 18.95 3.33 2.58
CA ALA A 107 19.90 3.48 1.50
C ALA A 107 19.63 4.74 0.65
N ASP A 108 18.37 5.09 0.39
CA ASP A 108 18.01 6.33 -0.32
C ASP A 108 18.41 7.57 0.48
N LEU A 109 18.30 7.55 1.81
CA LEU A 109 18.79 8.65 2.64
C LEU A 109 20.32 8.75 2.59
N GLN A 110 21.02 7.63 2.72
CA GLN A 110 22.49 7.62 2.85
C GLN A 110 23.22 7.85 1.53
N PHE A 111 22.75 7.24 0.44
CA PHE A 111 23.41 7.29 -0.87
C PHE A 111 22.72 8.21 -1.87
N GLY A 112 21.49 8.64 -1.59
CA GLY A 112 20.64 9.38 -2.51
C GLY A 112 19.66 8.47 -3.24
N GLY A 113 18.49 9.03 -3.59
CA GLY A 113 17.40 8.31 -4.24
C GLY A 113 17.83 7.57 -5.50
N GLY A 114 17.68 6.24 -5.51
CA GLY A 114 18.04 5.38 -6.64
C GLY A 114 19.54 5.22 -6.91
N GLN A 115 20.42 5.81 -6.08
CA GLN A 115 21.86 5.60 -6.15
C GLN A 115 22.25 4.45 -5.23
N ARG A 116 23.02 3.49 -5.75
CA ARG A 116 23.50 2.35 -4.96
C ARG A 116 24.99 2.13 -5.25
N PRO A 117 25.79 1.72 -4.24
CA PRO A 117 27.17 1.31 -4.47
C PRO A 117 27.25 0.08 -5.39
N ASP A 118 28.37 -0.10 -6.08
CA ASP A 118 28.58 -1.22 -7.03
C ASP A 118 28.37 -2.62 -6.43
N ALA A 119 28.63 -2.76 -5.12
CA ALA A 119 28.46 -4.03 -4.40
C ALA A 119 27.02 -4.27 -3.91
N TRP A 120 26.13 -3.28 -4.04
CA TRP A 120 24.74 -3.39 -3.63
C TRP A 120 24.01 -4.41 -4.50
N ARG A 121 23.47 -5.44 -3.86
CA ARG A 121 22.82 -6.54 -4.56
C ARG A 121 21.43 -6.16 -5.04
N GLY A 122 20.70 -5.37 -4.25
CA GLY A 122 19.35 -4.98 -4.61
C GLY A 122 18.34 -6.11 -4.45
N ASP A 123 17.10 -5.81 -4.83
CA ASP A 123 16.05 -6.79 -5.09
C ASP A 123 15.07 -6.19 -6.13
N ALA A 124 13.98 -6.89 -6.43
CA ALA A 124 12.92 -6.39 -7.29
C ALA A 124 12.44 -5.00 -6.84
N PRO A 125 12.28 -4.03 -7.76
CA PRO A 125 11.84 -2.66 -7.41
C PRO A 125 10.51 -2.60 -6.66
N LEU A 126 9.66 -3.63 -6.81
CA LEU A 126 8.42 -3.78 -6.06
C LEU A 126 8.64 -3.73 -4.53
N LEU A 127 9.80 -4.20 -4.05
CA LEU A 127 10.11 -4.19 -2.62
C LEU A 127 10.44 -2.79 -2.07
N ARG A 128 10.53 -1.77 -2.93
CA ARG A 128 10.62 -0.35 -2.52
C ARG A 128 9.26 0.33 -2.40
N CYS A 129 8.20 -0.33 -2.86
CA CYS A 129 6.86 0.22 -2.81
C CYS A 129 6.21 -0.05 -1.45
N ASP A 130 5.10 0.61 -1.16
CA ASP A 130 4.37 0.39 0.08
C ASP A 130 3.85 -1.05 0.21
N ARG A 131 3.52 -1.43 1.44
CA ARG A 131 3.08 -2.79 1.77
C ARG A 131 1.77 -3.16 1.07
N SER A 132 0.86 -2.20 0.87
CA SER A 132 -0.43 -2.46 0.23
C SER A 132 -0.22 -2.86 -1.23
N LEU A 133 0.60 -2.12 -1.98
CA LEU A 133 0.94 -2.47 -3.36
C LEU A 133 1.64 -3.82 -3.48
N GLN A 134 2.61 -4.10 -2.60
CA GLN A 134 3.28 -5.40 -2.58
C GLN A 134 2.30 -6.56 -2.34
N ASN A 135 1.30 -6.36 -1.47
CA ASN A 135 0.28 -7.35 -1.19
C ASN A 135 -0.72 -7.49 -2.35
N ALA A 136 -1.14 -6.39 -2.97
CA ALA A 136 -2.03 -6.40 -4.13
C ALA A 136 -1.45 -7.23 -5.28
N VAL A 137 -0.19 -6.96 -5.65
CA VAL A 137 0.52 -7.70 -6.69
C VAL A 137 0.62 -9.20 -6.33
N ALA A 138 0.89 -9.52 -5.07
CA ALA A 138 0.96 -10.92 -4.63
C ALA A 138 -0.40 -11.63 -4.73
N LEU A 139 -1.49 -10.97 -4.36
CA LEU A 139 -2.86 -11.52 -4.45
C LEU A 139 -3.28 -11.74 -5.90
N LEU A 140 -3.07 -10.74 -6.77
CA LEU A 140 -3.38 -10.82 -8.19
C LEU A 140 -2.63 -11.96 -8.87
N ARG A 141 -1.33 -12.10 -8.59
CA ARG A 141 -0.53 -13.21 -9.10
C ARG A 141 -1.05 -14.56 -8.62
N THR A 142 -1.46 -14.65 -7.35
CA THR A 142 -1.85 -15.93 -6.73
C THR A 142 -3.22 -16.40 -7.18
N PHE A 143 -4.21 -15.51 -7.23
CA PHE A 143 -5.61 -15.89 -7.47
C PHE A 143 -6.07 -15.69 -8.91
N TYR A 144 -5.50 -14.70 -9.60
CA TYR A 144 -5.94 -14.32 -10.94
C TYR A 144 -4.86 -14.57 -12.00
N SER A 145 -3.66 -15.00 -11.61
CA SER A 145 -2.50 -15.15 -12.49
C SER A 145 -2.13 -13.86 -13.25
N LEU A 146 -2.51 -12.71 -12.70
CA LEU A 146 -2.22 -11.39 -13.26
C LEU A 146 -0.89 -10.87 -12.72
N GLN A 147 -0.15 -10.16 -13.56
CA GLN A 147 1.13 -9.52 -13.22
C GLN A 147 1.20 -8.17 -13.90
N SER A 148 1.77 -7.18 -13.23
CA SER A 148 2.01 -5.88 -13.84
C SER A 148 2.97 -6.00 -15.03
N GLU A 149 2.65 -5.31 -16.12
CA GLU A 149 3.49 -5.25 -17.32
C GLU A 149 4.52 -4.10 -17.26
N ILE A 150 4.47 -3.29 -16.19
CA ILE A 150 5.33 -2.12 -16.02
C ILE A 150 6.80 -2.56 -15.90
N PRO A 151 7.70 -2.08 -16.78
CA PRO A 151 9.12 -2.42 -16.70
C PRO A 151 9.76 -1.95 -15.39
N ALA A 152 10.63 -2.76 -14.81
CA ALA A 152 11.40 -2.44 -13.59
C ALA A 152 12.24 -1.14 -13.68
N SER A 153 12.57 -0.68 -14.89
CA SER A 153 13.31 0.56 -15.15
C SER A 153 12.43 1.81 -15.24
N THR A 154 11.12 1.68 -15.07
CA THR A 154 10.16 2.79 -15.20
C THR A 154 10.44 3.85 -14.13
N PHE A 155 10.51 5.11 -14.55
CA PHE A 155 10.56 6.22 -13.60
C PHE A 155 9.28 6.25 -12.77
N ASN A 156 9.38 6.47 -11.46
CA ASN A 156 8.26 6.32 -10.52
C ASN A 156 7.58 4.94 -10.58
N TYR A 157 8.38 3.87 -10.69
CA TYR A 157 7.92 2.48 -10.79
C TYR A 157 6.72 2.15 -9.87
N CYS A 158 6.78 2.49 -8.58
CA CYS A 158 5.72 2.17 -7.64
C CYS A 158 4.38 2.83 -7.99
N GLN A 159 4.39 4.09 -8.42
CA GLN A 159 3.16 4.78 -8.84
C GLN A 159 2.60 4.19 -10.13
N ALA A 160 3.47 3.85 -11.08
CA ALA A 160 3.05 3.23 -12.33
C ALA A 160 2.45 1.83 -12.11
N VAL A 161 3.06 1.02 -11.25
CA VAL A 161 2.52 -0.30 -10.87
C VAL A 161 1.24 -0.14 -10.05
N ALA A 162 1.14 0.84 -9.16
CA ALA A 162 -0.10 1.10 -8.42
C ALA A 162 -1.26 1.38 -9.37
N ALA A 163 -1.10 2.30 -10.32
CA ALA A 163 -2.15 2.61 -11.30
C ALA A 163 -2.55 1.40 -12.16
N ASP A 164 -1.57 0.64 -12.65
CA ASP A 164 -1.81 -0.59 -13.44
C ASP A 164 -2.59 -1.65 -12.64
N ILE A 165 -2.24 -1.81 -11.36
CA ILE A 165 -2.86 -2.79 -10.47
C ILE A 165 -4.25 -2.34 -10.00
N GLU A 166 -4.45 -1.05 -9.70
CA GLU A 166 -5.75 -0.47 -9.36
C GLU A 166 -6.75 -0.66 -10.49
N ASP A 167 -6.36 -0.44 -11.75
CA ASP A 167 -7.24 -0.67 -12.90
C ASP A 167 -7.71 -2.14 -12.98
N GLU A 168 -6.81 -3.11 -12.77
CA GLU A 168 -7.15 -4.54 -12.73
C GLU A 168 -8.06 -4.89 -11.55
N LEU A 169 -7.75 -4.37 -10.36
CA LEU A 169 -8.52 -4.59 -9.15
C LEU A 169 -9.92 -4.00 -9.24
N THR A 170 -10.06 -2.79 -9.76
CA THR A 170 -11.34 -2.14 -10.06
C THR A 170 -12.17 -3.01 -10.99
N ASN A 171 -11.59 -3.53 -12.07
CA ASN A 171 -12.28 -4.43 -13.00
C ASN A 171 -12.74 -5.72 -12.32
N ILE A 172 -11.92 -6.31 -11.44
CA ILE A 172 -12.30 -7.48 -10.65
C ILE A 172 -13.44 -7.14 -9.69
N TYR A 173 -13.39 -6.00 -8.99
CA TYR A 173 -14.42 -5.58 -8.04
C TYR A 173 -15.79 -5.48 -8.71
N PHE A 174 -15.89 -4.71 -9.78
CA PHE A 174 -17.16 -4.48 -10.48
C PHE A 174 -17.57 -5.63 -11.42
N GLY A 175 -16.62 -6.50 -11.81
CA GLY A 175 -16.87 -7.68 -12.61
C GLY A 175 -17.24 -8.93 -11.81
N THR A 176 -17.01 -8.94 -10.49
CA THR A 176 -17.27 -10.10 -9.64
C THR A 176 -18.69 -10.09 -9.11
N GLN A 177 -19.48 -11.09 -9.51
CA GLN A 177 -20.81 -11.31 -8.94
C GLN A 177 -20.72 -12.09 -7.62
N LEU A 178 -21.15 -11.48 -6.52
CA LEU A 178 -21.33 -12.18 -5.26
C LEU A 178 -22.62 -13.01 -5.30
N ALA A 179 -22.63 -14.17 -4.64
CA ALA A 179 -23.73 -15.12 -4.70
C ALA A 179 -25.11 -14.46 -4.43
N ASP A 180 -26.05 -14.65 -5.36
CA ASP A 180 -27.41 -14.10 -5.36
C ASP A 180 -27.54 -12.57 -5.39
N GLN A 181 -26.45 -11.83 -5.68
CA GLN A 181 -26.48 -10.38 -5.88
C GLN A 181 -26.29 -10.02 -7.36
N ALA A 182 -26.93 -8.94 -7.80
CA ALA A 182 -26.64 -8.35 -9.11
C ALA A 182 -25.22 -7.75 -9.08
N LEU A 183 -24.61 -7.60 -10.26
CA LEU A 183 -23.39 -6.80 -10.38
C LEU A 183 -23.68 -5.38 -9.89
N VAL A 184 -22.74 -4.83 -9.14
CA VAL A 184 -22.84 -3.47 -8.61
C VAL A 184 -22.61 -2.49 -9.75
N ASP A 185 -23.57 -1.59 -9.99
CA ASP A 185 -23.39 -0.53 -10.97
C ASP A 185 -22.58 0.62 -10.33
N PRO A 186 -21.37 0.93 -10.84
CA PRO A 186 -20.55 2.00 -10.28
C PRO A 186 -21.22 3.37 -10.33
N VAL A 187 -22.12 3.63 -11.29
CA VAL A 187 -22.84 4.90 -11.38
C VAL A 187 -23.81 5.05 -10.20
N ASP A 188 -24.46 3.96 -9.79
CA ASP A 188 -25.37 3.98 -8.64
C ASP A 188 -24.59 4.24 -7.33
N LEU A 189 -23.36 3.75 -7.22
CA LEU A 189 -22.47 4.06 -6.10
C LEU A 189 -22.01 5.53 -6.11
N VAL A 190 -21.68 6.10 -7.28
CA VAL A 190 -21.36 7.53 -7.40
C VAL A 190 -22.56 8.39 -6.98
N LEU A 191 -23.79 8.01 -7.36
CA LEU A 191 -25.00 8.68 -6.90
C LEU A 191 -25.24 8.53 -5.39
N ALA A 192 -24.83 7.41 -4.79
CA ALA A 192 -24.85 7.24 -3.34
C ALA A 192 -23.90 8.22 -2.64
N VAL A 193 -22.66 8.38 -3.17
CA VAL A 193 -21.70 9.40 -2.70
C VAL A 193 -22.32 10.80 -2.84
N ARG A 194 -22.99 11.10 -3.96
CA ARG A 194 -23.69 12.37 -4.14
C ARG A 194 -24.75 12.61 -3.07
N GLY A 195 -25.57 11.59 -2.77
CA GLY A 195 -26.59 11.68 -1.73
C GLY A 195 -26.00 11.94 -0.35
N ASP A 196 -24.87 11.31 -0.04
CA ASP A 196 -24.15 11.52 1.21
C ASP A 196 -23.51 12.91 1.29
N LEU A 197 -22.92 13.42 0.20
CA LEU A 197 -22.43 14.79 0.14
C LEU A 197 -23.54 15.83 0.41
N GLU A 198 -24.73 15.62 -0.14
CA GLU A 198 -25.89 16.49 0.12
C GLU A 198 -26.32 16.43 1.59
N ARG A 199 -26.29 15.25 2.21
CA ARG A 199 -26.58 15.08 3.64
C ARG A 199 -25.54 15.79 4.50
N LEU A 200 -24.25 15.65 4.20
CA LEU A 200 -23.19 16.36 4.91
C LEU A 200 -23.38 17.87 4.81
N ALA A 201 -23.64 18.39 3.60
CA ALA A 201 -23.92 19.80 3.40
C ALA A 201 -25.15 20.28 4.18
N ASP A 202 -26.22 19.48 4.27
CA ASP A 202 -27.42 19.84 5.05
C ASP A 202 -27.14 19.87 6.57
N GLU A 203 -26.30 18.99 7.09
CA GLU A 203 -25.91 19.00 8.51
C GLU A 203 -24.98 20.17 8.84
N GLU A 204 -23.96 20.43 8.01
CA GLU A 204 -22.95 21.47 8.26
C GLU A 204 -23.46 22.89 7.99
N LEU A 205 -24.21 23.08 6.90
CA LEU A 205 -24.65 24.41 6.45
C LEU A 205 -26.12 24.71 6.75
N GLY A 206 -26.87 23.69 7.16
CA GLY A 206 -28.32 23.74 7.30
C GLY A 206 -29.06 23.35 6.02
N LEU A 207 -30.32 22.95 6.19
CA LEU A 207 -31.17 22.40 5.13
C LEU A 207 -31.25 23.32 3.90
N ASN A 208 -30.90 22.78 2.73
CA ASN A 208 -30.86 23.47 1.43
C ASN A 208 -29.91 24.68 1.37
N ASN A 209 -29.01 24.85 2.32
CA ASN A 209 -27.94 25.84 2.21
C ASN A 209 -26.73 25.20 1.54
N ARG A 210 -26.17 25.86 0.52
CA ARG A 210 -25.07 25.31 -0.28
C ARG A 210 -23.99 26.36 -0.51
N PRO A 211 -22.73 25.93 -0.69
CA PRO A 211 -21.66 26.82 -1.14
C PRO A 211 -22.03 27.53 -2.45
N ALA A 212 -21.34 28.63 -2.73
CA ALA A 212 -21.48 29.32 -4.01
C ALA A 212 -21.14 28.39 -5.19
N ASP A 213 -21.85 28.57 -6.30
CA ASP A 213 -21.69 27.80 -7.54
C ASP A 213 -21.90 26.27 -7.41
N TRP A 214 -22.62 25.82 -6.37
CA TRP A 214 -23.03 24.43 -6.21
C TRP A 214 -23.86 23.95 -7.40
N ILE A 215 -23.45 22.84 -8.03
CA ILE A 215 -24.05 22.38 -9.29
C ILE A 215 -25.31 21.57 -9.05
N GLY A 216 -25.31 20.67 -8.06
CA GLY A 216 -26.53 19.91 -7.77
C GLY A 216 -26.75 18.65 -8.63
N ASN A 217 -25.78 18.22 -9.45
CA ASN A 217 -26.03 17.19 -10.47
C ASN A 217 -26.41 15.84 -9.85
N ARG A 218 -27.57 15.31 -10.25
CA ARG A 218 -28.15 14.02 -9.83
C ARG A 218 -28.59 13.17 -11.02
N GLU A 219 -28.25 13.59 -12.24
CA GLU A 219 -28.64 12.90 -13.47
C GLU A 219 -27.70 11.72 -13.72
N ARG A 220 -28.25 10.50 -13.62
CA ARG A 220 -27.51 9.24 -13.79
C ARG A 220 -26.73 9.16 -15.10
N ASP A 221 -27.35 9.60 -16.19
CA ASP A 221 -26.79 9.49 -17.53
C ASP A 221 -25.97 10.73 -17.94
N SER A 222 -25.71 11.66 -17.01
CA SER A 222 -24.92 12.85 -17.29
C SER A 222 -23.44 12.49 -17.46
N THR A 223 -22.85 12.96 -18.56
CA THR A 223 -21.40 12.83 -18.80
C THR A 223 -20.56 13.65 -17.82
N SER A 224 -21.15 14.63 -17.13
CA SER A 224 -20.48 15.46 -16.14
C SER A 224 -20.76 15.05 -14.69
N LEU A 225 -21.53 13.98 -14.43
CA LEU A 225 -21.94 13.60 -13.08
C LEU A 225 -20.76 13.54 -12.09
N ILE A 226 -19.67 12.87 -12.49
CA ILE A 226 -18.47 12.70 -11.67
C ILE A 226 -17.75 14.03 -11.45
N SER A 227 -17.53 14.82 -12.52
CA SER A 227 -16.84 16.10 -12.42
C SER A 227 -17.62 17.12 -11.59
N ASP A 228 -18.95 17.13 -11.73
CA ASP A 228 -19.82 18.04 -10.98
C ASP A 228 -19.86 17.67 -9.50
N LEU A 229 -19.94 16.37 -9.19
CA LEU A 229 -19.84 15.86 -7.81
C LEU A 229 -18.48 16.19 -7.19
N PHE A 230 -17.39 15.97 -7.93
CA PHE A 230 -16.05 16.31 -7.47
C PHE A 230 -15.92 17.81 -7.15
N LEU A 231 -16.40 18.69 -8.03
CA LEU A 231 -16.36 20.13 -7.79
C LEU A 231 -17.22 20.55 -6.60
N ASP A 232 -18.41 19.97 -6.44
CA ASP A 232 -19.25 20.21 -5.27
C ASP A 232 -18.57 19.74 -3.97
N LEU A 233 -17.90 18.58 -3.98
CA LEU A 233 -17.09 18.10 -2.84
C LEU A 233 -15.96 19.09 -2.49
N GLN A 234 -15.22 19.57 -3.49
CA GLN A 234 -14.16 20.57 -3.27
C GLN A 234 -14.71 21.87 -2.68
N ARG A 235 -15.87 22.34 -3.17
CA ARG A 235 -16.51 23.56 -2.66
C ARG A 235 -16.98 23.41 -1.23
N LEU A 236 -17.53 22.26 -0.85
CA LEU A 236 -17.90 22.02 0.54
C LEU A 236 -16.65 22.01 1.44
N ALA A 237 -15.57 21.36 1.00
CA ALA A 237 -14.30 21.38 1.72
C ALA A 237 -13.75 22.81 1.88
N ASP A 238 -13.77 23.62 0.82
CA ASP A 238 -13.32 25.02 0.88
C ASP A 238 -14.17 25.88 1.84
N GLU A 239 -15.48 25.65 1.88
CA GLU A 239 -16.40 26.36 2.77
C GLU A 239 -16.19 25.98 4.24
N GLN A 240 -15.92 24.69 4.53
CA GLN A 240 -15.81 24.18 5.91
C GLN A 240 -14.40 24.32 6.49
N LEU A 241 -13.37 23.98 5.71
CA LEU A 241 -11.98 23.90 6.17
C LEU A 241 -11.18 25.14 5.79
N GLY A 242 -11.63 25.88 4.79
CA GLY A 242 -10.92 26.99 4.18
C GLY A 242 -10.39 26.66 2.79
N ILE A 243 -10.09 27.71 2.03
CA ILE A 243 -9.70 27.59 0.62
C ILE A 243 -8.40 26.78 0.50
N ASN A 244 -8.47 25.67 -0.24
CA ASN A 244 -7.38 24.70 -0.44
C ASN A 244 -6.89 23.99 0.83
N GLU A 245 -7.60 24.09 1.95
CA GLU A 245 -7.32 23.29 3.15
C GLU A 245 -8.03 21.94 3.02
N ARG A 246 -7.31 20.84 3.22
CA ARG A 246 -7.82 19.48 3.02
C ARG A 246 -7.42 18.56 4.17
N PRO A 247 -8.23 17.53 4.47
CA PRO A 247 -7.84 16.48 5.39
C PRO A 247 -6.53 15.80 4.96
N GLU A 248 -5.84 15.19 5.93
CA GLU A 248 -4.70 14.32 5.63
C GLU A 248 -5.14 13.15 4.74
N ALA A 249 -4.28 12.71 3.82
CA ALA A 249 -4.56 11.66 2.83
C ALA A 249 -5.70 11.95 1.84
N TRP A 250 -6.13 13.22 1.72
CA TRP A 250 -7.03 13.66 0.64
C TRP A 250 -6.40 13.43 -0.74
N ILE A 251 -7.13 12.75 -1.63
CA ILE A 251 -6.63 12.43 -2.98
C ILE A 251 -6.85 13.62 -3.92
N GLY A 252 -8.05 14.21 -3.92
CA GLY A 252 -8.32 15.44 -4.66
C GLY A 252 -8.23 15.30 -6.18
N ALA A 253 -8.49 14.11 -6.72
CA ALA A 253 -8.54 13.84 -8.15
C ALA A 253 -9.63 12.82 -8.46
N VAL A 254 -10.14 12.81 -9.69
CA VAL A 254 -11.09 11.80 -10.16
C VAL A 254 -10.69 11.32 -11.54
N GLY A 255 -10.98 10.04 -11.82
CA GLY A 255 -10.74 9.43 -13.12
C GLY A 255 -11.85 9.71 -14.12
N VAL A 256 -11.72 9.12 -15.31
CA VAL A 256 -12.79 9.13 -16.34
C VAL A 256 -13.80 8.01 -16.16
N SER A 257 -13.45 6.96 -15.40
CA SER A 257 -14.34 5.83 -15.15
C SER A 257 -15.18 6.06 -13.88
N PRO A 258 -16.48 5.72 -13.87
CA PRO A 258 -17.29 5.74 -12.65
C PRO A 258 -16.73 4.84 -11.55
N SER A 259 -16.13 3.72 -11.92
CA SER A 259 -15.62 2.72 -10.99
C SER A 259 -14.45 3.23 -10.14
N SER A 260 -13.39 3.74 -10.77
CA SER A 260 -12.26 4.30 -10.03
C SER A 260 -12.63 5.61 -9.32
N SER A 261 -13.46 6.45 -9.97
CA SER A 261 -13.92 7.70 -9.36
C SER A 261 -14.76 7.48 -8.11
N TYR A 262 -15.54 6.39 -8.05
CA TYR A 262 -16.32 6.06 -6.85
C TYR A 262 -15.42 5.89 -5.63
N PHE A 263 -14.36 5.09 -5.73
CA PHE A 263 -13.47 4.84 -4.58
C PHE A 263 -12.84 6.13 -4.08
N THR A 264 -12.34 6.97 -4.99
CA THR A 264 -11.73 8.25 -4.62
C THR A 264 -12.74 9.23 -4.02
N LEU A 265 -13.90 9.41 -4.66
CA LEU A 265 -14.91 10.35 -4.18
C LEU A 265 -15.50 9.91 -2.83
N ARG A 266 -15.69 8.61 -2.64
CA ARG A 266 -16.11 8.06 -1.36
C ARG A 266 -15.04 8.30 -0.29
N HIS A 267 -13.78 7.99 -0.57
CA HIS A 267 -12.66 8.21 0.34
C HIS A 267 -12.56 9.67 0.80
N ASP A 268 -12.47 10.60 -0.16
CA ASP A 268 -12.39 12.02 0.13
C ASP A 268 -13.65 12.49 0.92
N LEU A 269 -14.86 12.02 0.58
CA LEU A 269 -16.06 12.38 1.33
C LEU A 269 -16.03 11.87 2.79
N GLU A 270 -15.55 10.64 3.04
CA GLU A 270 -15.44 10.11 4.41
C GLU A 270 -14.42 10.90 5.24
N LEU A 271 -13.29 11.30 4.63
CA LEU A 271 -12.29 12.14 5.29
C LEU A 271 -12.85 13.54 5.61
N LEU A 272 -13.60 14.14 4.67
CA LEU A 272 -14.25 15.42 4.93
C LEU A 272 -15.24 15.30 6.09
N ALA A 273 -16.06 14.25 6.10
CA ALA A 273 -17.03 14.02 7.17
C ALA A 273 -16.35 13.81 8.54
N ASP A 274 -15.22 13.09 8.60
CA ASP A 274 -14.48 12.91 9.85
C ASP A 274 -13.89 14.24 10.38
N GLU A 275 -13.48 15.15 9.49
CA GLU A 275 -12.89 16.44 9.85
C GLU A 275 -13.95 17.49 10.24
N THR A 276 -15.09 17.56 9.53
CA THR A 276 -16.09 18.62 9.75
C THR A 276 -17.17 18.24 10.75
N PHE A 277 -17.61 16.97 10.73
CA PHE A 277 -18.74 16.52 11.53
C PHE A 277 -18.26 15.89 12.84
N ALA A 278 -17.76 14.66 12.76
CA ALA A 278 -17.04 13.96 13.81
C ALA A 278 -16.50 12.64 13.27
N THR A 279 -15.35 12.21 13.80
CA THR A 279 -14.81 10.88 13.54
C THR A 279 -15.83 9.81 13.96
N ASP A 280 -16.11 8.86 13.07
CA ASP A 280 -17.06 7.75 13.27
C ASP A 280 -18.54 8.12 13.42
N GLU A 281 -18.90 9.40 13.28
CA GLU A 281 -20.30 9.81 13.23
C GLU A 281 -20.69 10.19 11.81
N ARG A 282 -21.94 9.89 11.43
CA ARG A 282 -22.45 10.20 10.10
C ARG A 282 -23.85 10.80 10.15
N PRO A 283 -24.19 11.69 9.19
CA PRO A 283 -25.56 12.15 8.99
C PRO A 283 -26.56 11.00 8.89
N ASN A 284 -27.81 11.27 9.25
CA ASN A 284 -28.86 10.25 9.14
C ASN A 284 -29.07 9.81 7.67
N GLY A 285 -29.18 8.51 7.46
CA GLY A 285 -29.36 7.94 6.11
C GLY A 285 -28.08 7.90 5.27
N TRP A 286 -26.91 8.09 5.90
CA TRP A 286 -25.61 7.88 5.27
C TRP A 286 -25.47 6.47 4.71
N GLN A 287 -24.99 6.36 3.48
CA GLN A 287 -24.87 5.08 2.77
C GLN A 287 -23.46 4.49 2.86
N GLY A 288 -22.44 5.27 3.23
CA GLY A 288 -21.09 4.82 3.53
C GLY A 288 -20.98 4.13 4.89
N LEU A 289 -21.24 2.82 4.95
CA LEU A 289 -21.33 2.10 6.23
C LEU A 289 -20.04 1.38 6.66
N LEU A 290 -19.00 1.39 5.84
CA LEU A 290 -17.77 0.64 6.09
C LEU A 290 -16.62 1.59 6.43
N PRO A 291 -15.94 1.42 7.58
CA PRO A 291 -14.72 2.15 7.90
C PRO A 291 -13.63 2.04 6.82
N LEU A 292 -13.68 0.95 6.03
CA LEU A 292 -12.82 0.72 4.88
C LEU A 292 -12.86 1.87 3.86
N ALA A 293 -13.98 2.57 3.76
CA ALA A 293 -14.13 3.69 2.84
C ALA A 293 -13.17 4.86 3.13
N ARG A 294 -12.55 4.93 4.31
CA ARG A 294 -11.50 5.91 4.67
C ARG A 294 -10.09 5.47 4.28
N CYS A 295 -9.92 4.22 3.89
CA CYS A 295 -8.63 3.73 3.42
C CYS A 295 -8.45 4.12 1.96
N GLU A 296 -7.21 4.30 1.51
CA GLU A 296 -6.93 4.54 0.10
C GLU A 296 -7.54 3.45 -0.80
N PRO A 297 -7.98 3.80 -2.04
CA PRO A 297 -8.66 2.89 -2.97
C PRO A 297 -8.04 1.50 -3.09
N LEU A 298 -6.71 1.43 -3.29
CA LEU A 298 -5.98 0.16 -3.38
C LEU A 298 -6.19 -0.75 -2.17
N THR A 299 -6.25 -0.18 -0.97
CA THR A 299 -6.51 -0.93 0.27
C THR A 299 -7.96 -1.44 0.30
N GLN A 300 -8.92 -0.63 -0.14
CA GLN A 300 -10.33 -1.03 -0.22
C GLN A 300 -10.50 -2.26 -1.13
N GLU A 301 -9.86 -2.22 -2.29
CA GLU A 301 -9.92 -3.29 -3.29
C GLU A 301 -9.22 -4.57 -2.84
N ILE A 302 -8.04 -4.46 -2.19
CA ILE A 302 -7.35 -5.61 -1.59
C ILE A 302 -8.25 -6.31 -0.57
N VAL A 303 -8.90 -5.54 0.30
CA VAL A 303 -9.79 -6.10 1.33
C VAL A 303 -10.99 -6.78 0.70
N PHE A 304 -11.54 -6.23 -0.39
CA PHE A 304 -12.57 -6.92 -1.16
C PHE A 304 -12.08 -8.26 -1.70
N ILE A 305 -10.94 -8.32 -2.39
CA ILE A 305 -10.42 -9.59 -2.92
C ILE A 305 -10.15 -10.58 -1.80
N ALA A 306 -9.56 -10.12 -0.69
CA ALA A 306 -9.32 -10.97 0.46
C ALA A 306 -10.63 -11.55 1.02
N SER A 307 -11.70 -10.75 1.06
CA SER A 307 -13.03 -11.19 1.50
C SER A 307 -13.59 -12.31 0.61
N VAL A 308 -13.48 -12.14 -0.71
CA VAL A 308 -13.98 -13.11 -1.70
C VAL A 308 -13.17 -14.40 -1.68
N GLN A 309 -11.84 -14.29 -1.68
CA GLN A 309 -10.95 -15.44 -1.86
C GLN A 309 -10.69 -16.23 -0.57
N TYR A 310 -10.67 -15.56 0.58
CA TYR A 310 -10.41 -16.19 1.87
C TYR A 310 -11.66 -16.36 2.75
N GLY A 311 -12.82 -15.86 2.32
CA GLY A 311 -14.03 -15.84 3.15
C GLY A 311 -13.90 -14.91 4.37
N PHE A 312 -13.04 -13.90 4.25
CA PHE A 312 -12.79 -12.91 5.29
C PHE A 312 -13.94 -11.90 5.37
N ASN A 313 -14.41 -11.57 6.58
CA ASN A 313 -15.45 -10.54 6.75
C ASN A 313 -14.84 -9.23 7.23
N ALA A 314 -14.67 -8.27 6.32
CA ALA A 314 -14.14 -6.95 6.63
C ALA A 314 -15.06 -6.13 7.57
N ALA A 315 -16.37 -6.38 7.57
CA ALA A 315 -17.30 -5.70 8.49
C ALA A 315 -17.16 -6.17 9.95
N ALA A 316 -16.39 -7.24 10.19
CA ALA A 316 -16.01 -7.68 11.53
C ALA A 316 -14.71 -7.03 12.03
N LEU A 317 -14.03 -6.24 11.19
CA LEU A 317 -12.91 -5.41 11.63
C LEU A 317 -13.46 -4.20 12.38
N ASP A 318 -13.22 -4.18 13.68
CA ASP A 318 -13.43 -3.01 14.51
C ASP A 318 -12.33 -1.98 14.21
N ALA A 319 -12.71 -0.79 13.74
CA ALA A 319 -11.79 0.31 13.48
C ALA A 319 -11.05 0.78 14.75
N GLN A 320 -11.48 0.33 15.94
CA GLN A 320 -10.87 0.64 17.24
C GLN A 320 -10.02 -0.50 17.83
N SER A 321 -9.93 -1.65 17.17
CA SER A 321 -9.11 -2.76 17.64
C SER A 321 -7.71 -2.71 16.99
N PRO A 322 -6.63 -2.68 17.79
CA PRO A 322 -5.25 -2.51 17.29
C PRO A 322 -4.75 -3.68 16.43
#